data_AF-A0A6J8E5J1-F1
#
_entry.id   AF-A0A6J8E5J1-F1
#
_cell.length_a   1.000
_cell.length_b   1.000
_cell.length_c   1.000
_cell.angle_alpha   90.00
_cell.angle_beta   90.00
_cell.angle_gamma   90.00
#
_symmetry.space_group_name_H-M   'P 1'
#
loop_
_entity.id
_entity.type
_entity.pdbx_description
1 polymer ?
#
loop_
_entity_poly.entity_id
_entity_poly.type
_entity_poly.pdbx_seq_one_letter_code
_entity_poly.pdbx_strand_id
1 'polypeptide(L)'
;MEIDSTTFELRLPSTKLEQLRQDLADFQQRKHVSKKQLQSLAGKLNWASSVVRGGRVFLRRIIDGITKLKHDWHKMHLCGDILHDIHWWYNFMSTFNGKSFLLNTDPVTSVYTDACKTGAGGVFGTDWFYVNWKEDFPFAQTLQIIEQEAFAVALAAKRWAKCWQNKRVYIYCDNLSTVGCINKCTSKNKLLMSFLRELFWLSATNNFQLVAIHLPGKQNDMADAVSRLHELKLCQFFLKECLPTPLFMHHLVSHMSCRSLRFLLFRLTGTL
;
A
#
# COMPACT_ATOMS: atom_id res chain seq x y z
N MET A 1 3.50 -21.25 14.14
CA MET A 1 2.41 -20.28 14.27
C MET A 1 1.49 -20.87 15.28
N GLU A 2 1.17 -20.13 16.33
CA GLU A 2 0.17 -20.53 17.30
C GLU A 2 -1.11 -19.78 16.97
N ILE A 3 -2.24 -20.49 16.99
CA ILE A 3 -3.57 -19.91 16.80
C ILE A 3 -4.26 -19.99 18.15
N ASP A 4 -4.57 -18.83 18.73
CA ASP A 4 -5.42 -18.76 19.91
C ASP A 4 -6.84 -18.41 19.44
N SER A 5 -7.70 -19.43 19.38
CA SER A 5 -9.10 -19.27 18.97
C SER A 5 -9.95 -18.55 20.02
N THR A 6 -9.45 -18.41 21.25
CA THR A 6 -10.13 -17.76 22.35
C THR A 6 -9.89 -16.25 22.33
N THR A 7 -8.67 -15.82 21.97
CA THR A 7 -8.34 -14.40 21.81
C THR A 7 -8.37 -13.92 20.35
N PHE A 8 -8.68 -14.80 19.40
CA PHE A 8 -8.60 -14.53 17.95
C PHE A 8 -7.23 -13.96 17.52
N GLU A 9 -6.14 -14.52 18.02
CA GLU A 9 -4.78 -14.05 17.73
C GLU A 9 -3.93 -15.10 16.99
N LEU A 10 -3.14 -14.63 16.03
CA LEU A 10 -2.02 -15.33 15.44
C LEU A 10 -0.74 -14.87 16.12
N ARG A 11 0.02 -15.82 16.67
CA ARG A 11 1.27 -15.50 17.38
C ARG A 11 2.49 -16.16 16.74
N LEU A 12 3.56 -15.37 16.67
CA LEU A 12 4.92 -15.89 16.54
C LEU A 12 5.41 -16.22 17.96
N PRO A 13 5.88 -17.45 18.23
CA PRO A 13 6.49 -17.78 19.52
C PRO A 13 7.58 -16.78 19.88
N SER A 14 7.53 -16.25 21.11
CA SER A 14 8.40 -15.15 21.57
C SER A 14 9.88 -15.46 21.40
N THR A 15 10.29 -16.70 21.65
CA THR A 15 11.68 -17.18 21.47
C THR A 15 12.13 -17.08 20.01
N LYS A 16 11.27 -17.46 19.06
CA LYS A 16 11.57 -17.38 17.61
C LYS A 16 11.55 -15.95 17.11
N LEU A 17 10.67 -15.10 17.66
CA LEU A 17 10.64 -13.68 17.35
C LEU A 17 11.92 -12.98 17.80
N GLU A 18 12.38 -13.27 19.02
CA GLU A 18 13.60 -12.69 19.57
C GLU A 18 14.84 -13.15 18.78
N GLN A 19 14.90 -14.44 18.44
CA GLN A 19 15.94 -14.94 17.54
C GLN A 19 15.94 -14.22 16.19
N LEU A 20 14.75 -13.97 15.61
CA LEU A 20 14.64 -13.26 14.34
C LEU A 20 15.09 -11.79 14.46
N ARG A 21 14.80 -11.12 15.59
CA ARG A 21 15.28 -9.76 15.87
C ARG A 21 16.81 -9.71 15.96
N GLN A 22 17.40 -10.66 16.67
CA GLN A 22 18.86 -10.80 16.76
C GLN A 22 19.48 -11.07 15.38
N ASP A 23 18.90 -11.99 14.60
CA ASP A 23 19.38 -12.26 13.25
C ASP A 23 19.31 -11.01 12.36
N LEU A 24 18.22 -10.23 12.44
CA LEU A 24 18.08 -9.00 11.66
C LEU A 24 19.11 -7.94 12.08
N ALA A 25 19.34 -7.77 13.38
CA ALA A 25 20.38 -6.88 13.92
C ALA A 25 21.78 -7.28 13.42
N ASP A 26 22.09 -8.57 13.48
CA ASP A 26 23.33 -9.15 12.97
C ASP A 26 23.52 -8.88 11.48
N PHE A 27 22.48 -9.09 10.68
CA PHE A 27 22.54 -8.87 9.23
C PHE A 27 22.76 -7.41 8.86
N GLN A 28 22.25 -6.45 9.64
CA GLN A 28 22.51 -5.02 9.39
C GLN A 28 24.00 -4.65 9.48
N GLN A 29 24.76 -5.35 10.32
CA GLN A 29 26.18 -5.07 10.53
C GLN A 29 27.10 -5.83 9.57
N ARG A 30 26.58 -6.84 8.86
CA ARG A 30 27.37 -7.68 7.96
C ARG A 30 27.55 -7.03 6.59
N LYS A 31 28.80 -6.84 6.18
CA LYS A 31 29.13 -6.43 4.80
C LYS A 31 28.91 -7.55 3.79
N HIS A 32 29.17 -8.80 4.16
CA HIS A 32 29.05 -9.96 3.28
C HIS A 32 28.25 -11.07 3.94
N VAL A 33 27.40 -11.72 3.15
CA VAL A 33 26.55 -12.83 3.61
C VAL A 33 26.61 -13.98 2.62
N SER A 34 26.63 -15.21 3.12
CA SER A 34 26.59 -16.40 2.26
C SER A 34 25.18 -16.70 1.77
N LYS A 35 25.07 -17.47 0.68
CA LYS A 35 23.78 -17.97 0.17
C LYS A 35 23.02 -18.74 1.25
N LYS A 36 23.71 -19.63 1.99
CA LYS A 36 23.12 -20.41 3.09
C LYS A 36 22.55 -19.50 4.19
N GLN A 37 23.25 -18.44 4.54
CA GLN A 37 22.78 -17.45 5.53
C GLN A 37 21.54 -16.71 5.02
N LEU A 38 21.55 -16.23 3.78
CA LEU A 38 20.39 -15.56 3.18
C LEU A 38 19.18 -16.48 3.05
N GLN A 39 19.35 -17.75 2.68
CA GLN A 39 18.28 -18.74 2.62
C GLN A 39 17.65 -18.98 3.99
N SER A 40 18.48 -19.09 5.03
CA SER A 40 18.00 -19.23 6.41
C SER A 40 17.17 -18.02 6.84
N LEU A 41 17.67 -16.80 6.60
CA LEU A 41 16.94 -15.57 6.89
C LEU A 41 15.63 -15.48 6.10
N ALA A 42 15.66 -15.75 4.79
CA ALA A 42 14.47 -15.74 3.94
C ALA A 42 13.41 -16.74 4.42
N GLY A 43 13.82 -17.93 4.87
CA GLY A 43 12.92 -18.92 5.47
C GLY A 43 12.23 -18.41 6.74
N LYS A 44 13.00 -17.79 7.65
CA LYS A 44 12.46 -17.20 8.89
C LYS A 44 11.50 -16.03 8.60
N LEU A 45 11.85 -15.16 7.65
CA LEU A 45 11.01 -14.02 7.26
C LEU A 45 9.74 -14.47 6.50
N ASN A 46 9.83 -15.52 5.68
CA ASN A 46 8.65 -16.12 5.04
C ASN A 46 7.70 -16.71 6.08
N TRP A 47 8.25 -17.37 7.10
CA TRP A 47 7.47 -17.84 8.24
C TRP A 47 6.82 -16.67 9.00
N ALA A 48 7.56 -15.60 9.31
CA ALA A 48 7.00 -14.41 9.95
C ALA A 48 5.90 -13.74 9.11
N SER A 49 6.03 -13.76 7.78
CA SER A 49 5.05 -13.23 6.82
C SER A 49 3.72 -14.01 6.80
N SER A 50 3.63 -15.17 7.47
CA SER A 50 2.33 -15.84 7.68
C SER A 50 1.44 -15.09 8.67
N VAL A 51 2.06 -14.38 9.61
CA VAL A 51 1.40 -13.56 10.64
C VAL A 51 1.40 -12.09 10.23
N VAL A 52 2.50 -11.59 9.67
CA VAL A 52 2.64 -10.21 9.23
C VAL A 52 2.00 -9.98 7.87
N ARG A 53 0.84 -9.30 7.85
CA ARG A 53 0.16 -8.90 6.61
C ARG A 53 1.04 -7.94 5.81
N GLY A 54 1.23 -8.20 4.52
CA GLY A 54 2.14 -7.41 3.66
C GLY A 54 3.63 -7.77 3.74
N GLY A 55 4.07 -8.60 4.68
CA GLY A 55 5.49 -8.94 4.87
C GLY A 55 6.17 -9.59 3.65
N ARG A 56 5.39 -10.32 2.83
CA ARG A 56 5.91 -11.04 1.64
C ARG A 56 6.54 -10.13 0.59
N VAL A 57 6.14 -8.86 0.53
CA VAL A 57 6.64 -7.86 -0.43
C VAL A 57 8.14 -7.62 -0.24
N PHE A 58 8.60 -7.75 1.01
CA PHE A 58 9.97 -7.51 1.45
C PHE A 58 10.84 -8.78 1.41
N LEU A 59 10.34 -9.86 0.79
CA LEU A 59 11.10 -11.10 0.57
C LEU A 59 11.69 -11.17 -0.84
N ARG A 60 11.05 -10.53 -1.82
CA ARG A 60 11.38 -10.74 -3.22
C ARG A 60 12.83 -10.40 -3.55
N ARG A 61 13.34 -9.27 -3.04
CA ARG A 61 14.73 -8.84 -3.28
C ARG A 61 15.74 -9.75 -2.59
N ILE A 62 15.41 -10.27 -1.42
CA ILE A 62 16.23 -11.28 -0.72
C ILE A 62 16.30 -12.56 -1.56
N ILE A 63 15.15 -13.03 -2.07
CA ILE A 63 15.07 -14.22 -2.94
C ILE A 63 15.85 -14.00 -4.24
N ASP A 64 15.72 -12.84 -4.87
CA ASP A 64 16.48 -12.49 -6.09
C ASP A 64 18.00 -12.39 -5.82
N GLY A 65 18.41 -12.07 -4.59
CA GLY A 65 19.81 -12.17 -4.15
C GLY A 65 20.28 -13.62 -4.05
N ILE A 66 19.46 -14.49 -3.47
CA ILE A 66 19.75 -15.93 -3.33
C ILE A 66 19.90 -16.60 -4.70
N THR A 67 19.04 -16.28 -5.66
CA THR A 67 19.07 -16.91 -7.00
C THR A 67 20.31 -16.53 -7.81
N LYS A 68 20.95 -15.40 -7.53
CA LYS A 68 22.23 -15.01 -8.15
C LYS A 68 23.42 -15.83 -7.66
N LEU A 69 23.32 -16.47 -6.50
CA LEU A 69 24.39 -17.27 -5.91
C LEU A 69 24.24 -18.74 -6.30
N LYS A 70 25.29 -19.35 -6.88
CA LYS A 70 25.25 -20.75 -7.32
C LYS A 70 25.32 -21.73 -6.15
N HIS A 71 26.35 -21.64 -5.31
CA HIS A 71 26.59 -22.56 -4.20
C HIS A 71 26.35 -21.92 -2.83
N ASP A 72 26.14 -22.76 -1.81
CA ASP A 72 25.75 -22.34 -0.46
C ASP A 72 26.80 -21.48 0.26
N TRP A 73 28.08 -21.71 -0.04
CA TRP A 73 29.21 -20.95 0.50
C TRP A 73 29.52 -19.66 -0.27
N HIS A 74 28.91 -19.45 -1.45
CA HIS A 74 29.10 -18.20 -2.18
C HIS A 74 28.58 -17.03 -1.36
N LYS A 75 29.36 -15.95 -1.35
CA LYS A 75 29.03 -14.72 -0.63
C LYS A 75 28.62 -13.64 -1.60
N MET A 76 27.73 -12.77 -1.16
CA MET A 76 27.49 -11.47 -1.80
C MET A 76 27.71 -10.35 -0.80
N HIS A 77 28.08 -9.20 -1.34
CA HIS A 77 28.05 -7.96 -0.59
C HIS A 77 26.59 -7.55 -0.32
N LEU A 78 26.27 -7.25 0.94
CA LEU A 78 24.94 -6.86 1.35
C LEU A 78 24.79 -5.34 1.13
N CYS A 79 24.22 -4.95 -0.01
CA CYS A 79 24.03 -3.54 -0.34
C CYS A 79 22.71 -3.27 -1.08
N GLY A 80 22.37 -1.98 -1.13
CA GLY A 80 21.23 -1.47 -1.89
C GLY A 80 19.90 -2.05 -1.41
N ASP A 81 19.11 -2.55 -2.38
CA ASP A 81 17.72 -2.95 -2.18
C ASP A 81 17.52 -4.09 -1.17
N ILE A 82 18.46 -5.03 -1.03
CA ILE A 82 18.35 -6.14 -0.06
C ILE A 82 18.54 -5.63 1.36
N LEU A 83 19.51 -4.73 1.56
CA LEU A 83 19.77 -4.15 2.87
C LEU A 83 18.58 -3.27 3.31
N HIS A 84 17.93 -2.56 2.38
CA HIS A 84 16.71 -1.83 2.66
C HIS A 84 15.56 -2.74 3.12
N ASP A 85 15.42 -3.95 2.58
CA ASP A 85 14.41 -4.92 3.02
C ASP A 85 14.72 -5.45 4.42
N ILE A 86 15.98 -5.73 4.72
CA ILE A 86 16.42 -6.15 6.06
C ILE A 86 16.19 -5.02 7.08
N HIS A 87 16.51 -3.78 6.71
CA HIS A 87 16.26 -2.62 7.56
C HIS A 87 14.77 -2.39 7.80
N TRP A 88 13.94 -2.56 6.77
CA TRP A 88 12.50 -2.53 6.90
C TRP A 88 12.00 -3.57 7.90
N TRP A 89 12.45 -4.83 7.77
CA TRP A 89 12.06 -5.90 8.70
C TRP A 89 12.52 -5.61 10.13
N TYR A 90 13.74 -5.11 10.31
CA TYR A 90 14.26 -4.74 11.61
C TYR A 90 13.42 -3.65 12.29
N ASN A 91 13.12 -2.57 11.57
CA ASN A 91 12.27 -1.48 12.07
C ASN A 91 10.82 -1.93 12.29
N PHE A 92 10.29 -2.80 11.43
CA PHE A 92 8.96 -3.35 11.62
C PHE A 92 8.91 -4.20 12.90
N MET A 93 9.93 -5.03 13.14
CA MET A 93 9.98 -5.94 14.29
C MET A 93 10.09 -5.24 15.65
N SER A 94 10.51 -3.97 15.70
CA SER A 94 10.45 -3.15 16.92
C SER A 94 9.03 -2.67 17.22
N THR A 95 8.21 -2.44 16.19
CA THR A 95 6.79 -2.07 16.34
C THR A 95 5.88 -3.28 16.48
N PHE A 96 6.27 -4.43 15.93
CA PHE A 96 5.48 -5.65 15.95
C PHE A 96 5.69 -6.42 17.25
N ASN A 97 4.61 -6.57 18.02
CA ASN A 97 4.61 -7.30 19.31
C ASN A 97 4.58 -8.84 19.16
N GLY A 98 4.76 -9.37 17.94
CA GLY A 98 4.69 -10.81 17.68
C GLY A 98 3.29 -11.34 17.45
N LYS A 99 2.27 -10.49 17.55
CA LYS A 99 0.86 -10.87 17.47
C LYS A 99 0.16 -10.12 16.34
N SER A 100 -0.69 -10.82 15.61
CA SER A 100 -1.64 -10.23 14.67
C SER A 100 -3.01 -10.76 15.04
N PHE A 101 -4.01 -9.88 15.10
CA PHE A 101 -5.39 -10.34 15.24
C PHE A 101 -5.81 -11.07 13.96
N LEU A 102 -6.64 -12.10 14.13
CA LEU A 102 -7.40 -12.66 13.03
C LEU A 102 -8.23 -11.54 12.40
N LEU A 103 -8.40 -11.62 11.08
CA LEU A 103 -9.18 -10.63 10.38
C LEU A 103 -10.65 -10.81 10.74
N ASN A 104 -11.34 -9.69 10.95
CA ASN A 104 -12.78 -9.70 11.09
C ASN A 104 -13.44 -10.37 9.88
N THR A 105 -14.55 -11.06 10.12
CA THR A 105 -15.34 -11.72 9.08
C THR A 105 -15.96 -10.72 8.11
N ASP A 106 -16.26 -9.52 8.60
CA ASP A 106 -16.90 -8.46 7.81
C ASP A 106 -15.84 -7.64 7.06
N PRO A 107 -15.76 -7.81 5.72
CA PRO A 107 -14.78 -7.10 4.93
C PRO A 107 -15.21 -5.65 4.70
N VAL A 108 -14.23 -4.79 4.47
CA VAL A 108 -14.45 -3.46 3.89
C VAL A 108 -14.64 -3.62 2.39
N THR A 109 -15.80 -3.27 1.85
CA THR A 109 -16.19 -3.52 0.44
C THR A 109 -16.52 -2.25 -0.35
N SER A 110 -16.26 -1.07 0.19
CA SER A 110 -16.70 0.19 -0.43
C SER A 110 -15.54 1.12 -0.75
N VAL A 111 -14.36 0.58 -1.09
CA VAL A 111 -13.17 1.38 -1.42
C VAL A 111 -12.96 1.37 -2.92
N TYR A 112 -13.11 2.52 -3.54
CA TYR A 112 -12.97 2.71 -4.97
C TYR A 112 -11.86 3.70 -5.24
N THR A 113 -10.99 3.41 -6.20
CA THR A 113 -9.92 4.33 -6.63
C THR A 113 -9.89 4.43 -8.13
N ASP A 114 -9.45 5.59 -8.61
CA ASP A 114 -9.25 5.83 -10.02
C ASP A 114 -8.13 6.87 -10.19
N ALA A 115 -7.35 6.73 -11.25
CA ALA A 115 -6.36 7.70 -11.66
C ALA A 115 -6.59 8.13 -13.11
N CYS A 116 -6.36 9.41 -13.36
CA CYS A 116 -6.34 9.97 -14.69
C CYS A 116 -5.01 10.69 -14.95
N LYS A 117 -4.84 11.22 -16.16
CA LYS A 117 -3.61 11.94 -16.54
C LYS A 117 -3.32 13.16 -15.68
N THR A 118 -4.34 13.75 -15.06
CA THR A 118 -4.26 15.04 -14.34
C THR A 118 -4.30 14.89 -12.82
N GLY A 119 -4.88 13.81 -12.31
CA GLY A 119 -5.07 13.59 -10.88
C GLY A 119 -5.50 12.17 -10.55
N ALA A 120 -5.74 11.92 -9.26
CA ALA A 120 -6.40 10.70 -8.79
C ALA A 120 -7.48 11.03 -7.77
N GLY A 121 -8.36 10.05 -7.59
CA GLY A 121 -9.42 10.10 -6.62
C GLY A 121 -9.61 8.76 -5.94
N GLY A 122 -10.25 8.81 -4.79
CA GLY A 122 -10.82 7.63 -4.18
C GLY A 122 -12.04 7.96 -3.35
N VAL A 123 -12.90 6.95 -3.18
CA VAL A 123 -14.11 7.01 -2.36
C VAL A 123 -14.12 5.84 -1.39
N PHE A 124 -14.46 6.11 -0.13
CA PHE A 124 -14.73 5.11 0.90
C PHE A 124 -15.95 5.51 1.74
N GLY A 125 -17.08 4.85 1.49
CA GLY A 125 -18.34 5.21 2.13
C GLY A 125 -18.73 6.65 1.76
N THR A 126 -18.85 7.52 2.76
CA THR A 126 -19.11 8.96 2.57
C THR A 126 -17.84 9.81 2.51
N ASP A 127 -16.67 9.21 2.75
CA ASP A 127 -15.39 9.88 2.70
C ASP A 127 -14.75 9.72 1.32
N TRP A 128 -13.94 10.67 0.91
CA TRP A 128 -13.30 10.70 -0.41
C TRP A 128 -12.00 11.49 -0.38
N PHE A 129 -11.22 11.43 -1.45
CA PHE A 129 -10.12 12.36 -1.66
C PHE A 129 -9.92 12.67 -3.13
N TYR A 130 -9.41 13.87 -3.41
CA TYR A 130 -8.92 14.27 -4.72
C TYR A 130 -7.50 14.80 -4.59
N VAL A 131 -6.64 14.40 -5.52
CA VAL A 131 -5.29 14.95 -5.65
C VAL A 131 -5.05 15.34 -7.09
N ASN A 132 -4.38 16.47 -7.27
CA ASN A 132 -3.90 16.92 -8.57
C ASN A 132 -2.42 16.57 -8.69
N TRP A 133 -2.04 15.91 -9.78
CA TRP A 133 -0.65 15.51 -9.99
C TRP A 133 0.27 16.71 -10.07
N LYS A 134 -0.08 17.75 -10.84
CA LYS A 134 0.80 18.91 -10.99
C LYS A 134 1.02 19.66 -9.67
N GLU A 135 -0.02 19.78 -8.86
CA GLU A 135 0.01 20.63 -7.67
C GLU A 135 0.54 19.91 -6.42
N ASP A 136 0.16 18.64 -6.25
CA ASP A 136 0.46 17.85 -5.04
C ASP A 136 1.66 16.93 -5.23
N PHE A 137 1.76 16.30 -6.40
CA PHE A 137 2.76 15.27 -6.69
C PHE A 137 3.31 15.43 -8.11
N PRO A 138 4.10 16.48 -8.42
CA PRO A 138 4.48 16.80 -9.80
C PRO A 138 5.13 15.63 -10.56
N PHE A 139 5.89 14.78 -9.86
CA PHE A 139 6.48 13.57 -10.44
C PHE A 139 5.44 12.57 -10.96
N ALA A 140 4.21 12.60 -10.45
CA ALA A 140 3.13 11.70 -10.84
C ALA A 140 2.62 11.94 -12.27
N GLN A 141 2.91 13.10 -12.86
CA GLN A 141 2.52 13.42 -14.24
C GLN A 141 3.27 12.61 -15.29
N THR A 142 4.48 12.16 -14.97
CA THR A 142 5.33 11.38 -15.89
C THR A 142 5.14 9.87 -15.72
N LEU A 143 4.33 9.46 -14.75
CA LEU A 143 4.03 8.07 -14.46
C LEU A 143 3.17 7.45 -15.56
N GLN A 144 3.37 6.17 -15.79
CA GLN A 144 2.45 5.36 -16.57
C GLN A 144 1.13 5.18 -15.81
N ILE A 145 0.04 4.93 -16.53
CA ILE A 145 -1.29 4.77 -15.91
C ILE A 145 -1.31 3.71 -14.80
N ILE A 146 -0.64 2.58 -15.00
CA ILE A 146 -0.52 1.53 -13.96
C ILE A 146 0.15 2.02 -12.67
N GLU A 147 1.12 2.93 -12.79
CA GLU A 147 1.83 3.52 -11.65
C GLU A 147 0.96 4.57 -10.95
N GLN A 148 0.21 5.37 -11.71
CA GLN A 148 -0.76 6.33 -11.16
C GLN A 148 -1.87 5.61 -10.40
N GLU A 149 -2.41 4.52 -10.94
CA GLU A 149 -3.42 3.66 -10.30
C GLU A 149 -2.91 3.04 -8.99
N ALA A 150 -1.71 2.45 -9.00
CA ALA A 150 -1.13 1.92 -7.77
C ALA A 150 -0.82 3.01 -6.75
N PHE A 151 -0.45 4.21 -7.21
CA PHE A 151 -0.24 5.35 -6.32
C PHE A 151 -1.56 5.85 -5.73
N ALA A 152 -2.64 5.89 -6.51
CA ALA A 152 -3.99 6.19 -6.00
C ALA A 152 -4.42 5.21 -4.90
N VAL A 153 -4.16 3.91 -5.07
CA VAL A 153 -4.38 2.90 -4.04
C VAL A 153 -3.53 3.15 -2.79
N ALA A 154 -2.26 3.52 -2.95
CA ALA A 154 -1.39 3.86 -1.82
C ALA A 154 -1.89 5.10 -1.06
N LEU A 155 -2.40 6.12 -1.77
CA LEU A 155 -3.02 7.31 -1.18
C LEU A 155 -4.30 6.97 -0.41
N ALA A 156 -5.15 6.10 -0.98
CA ALA A 156 -6.33 5.57 -0.30
C ALA A 156 -5.95 4.89 1.01
N ALA A 157 -4.92 4.04 1.00
CA ALA A 157 -4.43 3.40 2.21
C ALA A 157 -3.87 4.40 3.23
N LYS A 158 -3.12 5.42 2.80
CA LYS A 158 -2.63 6.47 3.73
C LYS A 158 -3.77 7.16 4.46
N ARG A 159 -4.87 7.41 3.74
CA ARG A 159 -6.05 8.07 4.29
C ARG A 159 -6.81 7.15 5.25
N TRP A 160 -7.04 5.90 4.86
CA TRP A 160 -8.04 5.04 5.50
C TRP A 160 -7.49 3.83 6.26
N ALA A 161 -6.18 3.60 6.28
CA ALA A 161 -5.57 2.42 6.92
C ALA A 161 -6.04 2.21 8.38
N LYS A 162 -6.23 3.30 9.14
CA LYS A 162 -6.74 3.24 10.51
C LYS A 162 -8.18 2.69 10.58
N CYS A 163 -9.02 3.03 9.61
CA CYS A 163 -10.40 2.54 9.49
C CYS A 163 -10.47 1.08 9.04
N TRP A 164 -9.36 0.55 8.50
CA TRP A 164 -9.24 -0.81 7.97
C TRP A 164 -8.64 -1.79 8.96
N GLN A 165 -8.34 -1.34 10.18
CA GLN A 165 -7.58 -2.13 11.14
C GLN A 165 -8.21 -3.51 11.39
N ASN A 166 -7.39 -4.56 11.30
CA ASN A 166 -7.82 -5.96 11.48
C ASN A 166 -8.91 -6.43 10.51
N LYS A 167 -9.08 -5.78 9.34
CA LYS A 167 -10.08 -6.17 8.34
C LYS A 167 -9.46 -6.63 7.03
N ARG A 168 -10.22 -7.42 6.28
CA ARG A 168 -9.99 -7.58 4.85
C ARG A 168 -10.59 -6.36 4.13
N VAL A 169 -9.84 -5.79 3.19
CA VAL A 169 -10.23 -4.61 2.42
C VAL A 169 -10.26 -5.00 0.95
N TYR A 170 -11.43 -4.91 0.35
CA TYR A 170 -11.62 -4.99 -1.08
C TYR A 170 -11.52 -3.59 -1.66
N ILE A 171 -10.51 -3.39 -2.51
CA ILE A 171 -10.31 -2.15 -3.24
C ILE A 171 -10.60 -2.38 -4.71
N TYR A 172 -11.42 -1.52 -5.28
CA TYR A 172 -11.83 -1.60 -6.67
C TYR A 172 -11.07 -0.59 -7.50
N CYS A 173 -10.52 -1.06 -8.62
CA CYS A 173 -9.71 -0.29 -9.56
C CYS A 173 -10.04 -0.78 -10.98
N ASP A 174 -9.98 0.11 -11.96
CA ASP A 174 -10.31 -0.19 -13.36
C ASP A 174 -9.14 -0.83 -14.14
N ASN A 175 -7.97 -0.94 -13.51
CA ASN A 175 -6.76 -1.41 -14.16
C ASN A 175 -6.39 -2.84 -13.72
N LEU A 176 -6.64 -3.81 -14.62
CA LEU A 176 -6.28 -5.22 -14.40
C LEU A 176 -4.81 -5.45 -14.06
N SER A 177 -3.90 -4.65 -14.61
CA SER A 177 -2.47 -4.79 -14.34
C SER A 177 -2.12 -4.34 -12.93
N THR A 178 -2.70 -3.23 -12.47
CA THR A 178 -2.58 -2.75 -11.09
C THR A 178 -3.14 -3.78 -10.10
N VAL A 179 -4.34 -4.31 -10.38
CA VAL A 179 -4.97 -5.37 -9.59
C VAL A 179 -4.05 -6.59 -9.48
N GLY A 180 -3.49 -7.03 -10.61
CA GLY A 180 -2.54 -8.14 -10.64
C GLY A 180 -1.27 -7.89 -9.82
N CYS A 181 -0.70 -6.70 -9.90
CA CYS A 181 0.50 -6.32 -9.15
C CYS A 181 0.26 -6.25 -7.64
N ILE A 182 -0.87 -5.67 -7.21
CA ILE A 182 -1.25 -5.59 -5.80
C ILE A 182 -1.46 -7.00 -5.25
N ASN A 183 -2.29 -7.82 -5.90
CA ASN A 183 -2.61 -9.16 -5.40
C ASN A 183 -1.40 -10.10 -5.39
N LYS A 184 -0.49 -9.96 -6.36
CA LYS A 184 0.78 -10.71 -6.37
C LYS A 184 1.83 -10.12 -5.43
N CYS A 185 1.60 -8.94 -4.88
CA CYS A 185 2.53 -8.22 -4.00
C CYS A 185 3.91 -7.97 -4.64
N THR A 186 3.98 -7.87 -5.97
CA THR A 186 5.26 -7.78 -6.71
C THR A 186 5.10 -7.17 -8.10
N SER A 187 6.16 -6.53 -8.57
CA SER A 187 6.33 -6.01 -9.93
C SER A 187 7.81 -5.95 -10.30
N LYS A 188 8.10 -5.99 -11.61
CA LYS A 188 9.45 -5.74 -12.15
C LYS A 188 9.78 -4.24 -12.17
N ASN A 189 8.76 -3.38 -12.23
CA ASN A 189 8.93 -1.94 -12.22
C ASN A 189 9.28 -1.47 -10.79
N LYS A 190 10.44 -0.82 -10.63
CA LYS A 190 10.94 -0.36 -9.33
C LYS A 190 10.08 0.74 -8.70
N LEU A 191 9.50 1.62 -9.51
CA LEU A 191 8.66 2.72 -9.05
C LEU A 191 7.28 2.20 -8.64
N LEU A 192 6.69 1.30 -9.41
CA LEU A 192 5.47 0.60 -8.98
C LEU A 192 5.70 -0.13 -7.64
N MET A 193 6.87 -0.77 -7.50
CA MET A 193 7.26 -1.43 -6.25
C MET A 193 7.42 -0.47 -5.07
N SER A 194 7.81 0.79 -5.26
CA SER A 194 7.89 1.72 -4.13
C SER A 194 6.50 2.04 -3.58
N PHE A 195 5.49 2.25 -4.44
CA PHE A 195 4.10 2.44 -4.01
C PHE A 195 3.52 1.20 -3.33
N LEU A 196 3.76 0.00 -3.88
CA LEU A 196 3.33 -1.24 -3.25
C LEU A 196 3.97 -1.41 -1.86
N ARG A 197 5.26 -1.10 -1.71
CA ARG A 197 5.93 -1.23 -0.42
C ARG A 197 5.37 -0.28 0.63
N GLU A 198 5.04 0.94 0.23
CA GLU A 198 4.36 1.89 1.11
C GLU A 198 2.96 1.39 1.51
N LEU A 199 2.19 0.88 0.55
CA LEU A 199 0.88 0.25 0.77
C LEU A 199 0.96 -0.92 1.75
N PHE A 200 1.95 -1.81 1.58
CA PHE A 200 2.10 -2.99 2.42
C PHE A 200 2.75 -2.70 3.78
N TRP A 201 3.48 -1.59 3.92
CA TRP A 201 3.85 -1.06 5.22
C TRP A 201 2.61 -0.66 6.03
N LEU A 202 1.66 0.03 5.40
CA LEU A 202 0.40 0.40 6.04
C LEU A 202 -0.41 -0.86 6.40
N SER A 203 -0.45 -1.86 5.52
CA SER A 203 -1.06 -3.17 5.78
C SER A 203 -0.45 -3.87 6.99
N ALA A 204 0.88 -3.86 7.11
CA ALA A 204 1.58 -4.51 8.22
C ALA A 204 1.35 -3.78 9.55
N THR A 205 1.41 -2.45 9.55
CA THR A 205 1.27 -1.62 10.77
C THR A 205 -0.16 -1.52 11.27
N ASN A 206 -1.15 -1.59 10.39
CA ASN A 206 -2.57 -1.54 10.75
C ASN A 206 -3.24 -2.93 10.68
N ASN A 207 -2.48 -3.99 10.39
CA ASN A 207 -2.96 -5.36 10.31
C ASN A 207 -4.20 -5.55 9.40
N PHE A 208 -4.27 -4.87 8.25
CA PHE A 208 -5.32 -5.12 7.27
C PHE A 208 -4.81 -5.99 6.13
N GLN A 209 -5.70 -6.75 5.49
CA GLN A 209 -5.39 -7.50 4.27
C GLN A 209 -6.07 -6.85 3.08
N LEU A 210 -5.27 -6.33 2.16
CA LEU A 210 -5.79 -5.76 0.91
C LEU A 210 -6.01 -6.85 -0.14
N VAL A 211 -7.13 -6.75 -0.84
CA VAL A 211 -7.45 -7.53 -2.04
C VAL A 211 -7.94 -6.55 -3.09
N ALA A 212 -7.21 -6.45 -4.20
CA ALA A 212 -7.63 -5.63 -5.32
C ALA A 212 -8.61 -6.41 -6.20
N ILE A 213 -9.70 -5.77 -6.61
CA ILE A 213 -10.72 -6.31 -7.50
C ILE A 213 -10.83 -5.38 -8.71
N HIS A 214 -10.86 -5.96 -9.89
CA HIS A 214 -11.10 -5.19 -11.10
C HIS A 214 -12.59 -4.90 -11.25
N LEU A 215 -12.95 -3.62 -11.42
CA LEU A 215 -14.27 -3.22 -11.91
C LEU A 215 -14.14 -2.67 -13.32
N PRO A 216 -15.01 -3.07 -14.26
CA PRO A 216 -15.13 -2.37 -15.52
C PRO A 216 -15.38 -0.88 -15.27
N GLY A 217 -14.68 0.03 -15.97
CA GLY A 217 -14.74 1.47 -15.70
C GLY A 217 -16.15 2.07 -15.61
N LYS A 218 -17.13 1.52 -16.36
CA LYS A 218 -18.56 1.92 -16.31
C LYS A 218 -19.26 1.63 -14.96
N GLN A 219 -18.61 0.93 -14.05
CA GLN A 219 -19.10 0.64 -12.70
C GLN A 219 -18.30 1.38 -11.62
N ASN A 220 -17.30 2.18 -12.02
CA ASN A 220 -16.42 2.95 -11.14
C ASN A 220 -16.75 4.45 -11.18
N ASP A 221 -17.99 4.81 -11.49
CA ASP A 221 -18.42 6.19 -11.81
C ASP A 221 -18.07 7.20 -10.70
N MET A 222 -18.17 6.80 -9.43
CA MET A 222 -17.83 7.68 -8.32
C MET A 222 -16.34 8.00 -8.27
N ALA A 223 -15.46 6.99 -8.40
CA ALA A 223 -14.03 7.21 -8.35
C ALA A 223 -13.53 7.93 -9.61
N ASP A 224 -14.08 7.62 -10.79
CA ASP A 224 -13.82 8.31 -12.06
C ASP A 224 -14.18 9.80 -11.96
N ALA A 225 -15.35 10.11 -11.37
CA ALA A 225 -15.77 11.49 -11.18
C ALA A 225 -14.85 12.24 -10.20
N VAL A 226 -14.46 11.60 -9.09
CA VAL A 226 -13.56 12.21 -8.10
C VAL A 226 -12.15 12.40 -8.66
N SER A 227 -11.62 11.46 -9.43
CA SER A 227 -10.28 11.59 -10.03
C SER A 227 -10.19 12.73 -11.04
N ARG A 228 -11.34 13.19 -11.54
CA ARG A 228 -11.49 14.25 -12.56
C ARG A 228 -12.38 15.41 -12.11
N LEU A 229 -12.38 15.79 -10.82
CA LEU A 229 -13.15 16.95 -10.34
C LEU A 229 -12.86 18.29 -11.04
N HIS A 230 -11.74 18.39 -11.76
CA HIS A 230 -11.38 19.55 -12.58
C HIS A 230 -12.15 19.64 -13.90
N GLU A 231 -12.93 18.62 -14.24
CA GLU A 231 -13.88 18.61 -15.34
C GLU A 231 -15.27 18.97 -14.82
N LEU A 232 -15.85 20.06 -15.32
CA LEU A 232 -17.10 20.62 -14.80
C LEU A 232 -18.25 19.59 -14.77
N LYS A 233 -18.36 18.75 -15.81
CA LYS A 233 -19.41 17.72 -15.90
C LYS A 233 -19.29 16.68 -14.77
N LEU A 234 -18.07 16.22 -14.50
CA LEU A 234 -17.81 15.20 -13.48
C LEU A 234 -17.89 15.80 -12.07
N CYS A 235 -17.46 17.05 -11.90
CA CYS A 235 -17.67 17.79 -10.66
C CYS A 235 -19.16 17.92 -10.33
N GLN A 236 -19.99 18.33 -11.30
CA GLN A 236 -21.44 18.45 -11.11
C GLN A 236 -22.09 17.11 -10.79
N PHE A 237 -21.69 16.04 -11.50
CA PHE A 237 -22.15 14.68 -11.21
C PHE A 237 -21.79 14.28 -9.77
N PHE A 238 -20.53 14.46 -9.36
CA PHE A 238 -20.07 14.11 -8.03
C PHE A 238 -20.80 14.89 -6.93
N LEU A 239 -20.98 16.20 -7.11
CA LEU A 239 -21.72 17.03 -6.15
C LEU A 239 -23.19 16.61 -6.04
N LYS A 240 -23.85 16.30 -7.15
CA LYS A 240 -25.26 15.94 -7.18
C LYS A 240 -25.53 14.55 -6.61
N GLU A 241 -24.75 13.56 -7.03
CA GLU A 241 -25.03 12.14 -6.77
C GLU A 241 -24.27 11.62 -5.54
N CYS A 242 -23.13 12.21 -5.20
CA CYS A 242 -22.24 11.68 -4.15
C CYS A 242 -22.13 12.58 -2.91
N LEU A 243 -22.52 13.87 -3.00
CA LEU A 243 -22.45 14.85 -1.91
C LEU A 243 -23.75 15.66 -1.77
N PRO A 244 -24.87 15.03 -1.37
CA PRO A 244 -26.17 15.69 -1.35
C PRO A 244 -26.29 16.81 -0.30
N THR A 245 -25.36 16.89 0.66
CA THR A 245 -25.31 17.95 1.68
C THR A 245 -24.24 19.00 1.39
N PRO A 246 -24.50 20.30 1.69
CA PRO A 246 -23.50 21.36 1.51
C PRO A 246 -22.23 21.06 2.31
N LEU A 247 -21.09 21.03 1.62
CA LEU A 247 -19.77 20.91 2.25
C LEU A 247 -19.24 22.28 2.68
N PHE A 248 -18.80 22.39 3.92
CA PHE A 248 -18.03 23.55 4.37
C PHE A 248 -16.58 23.48 3.87
N MET A 249 -15.95 24.64 3.66
CA MET A 249 -14.59 24.73 3.12
C MET A 249 -13.54 23.94 3.94
N HIS A 250 -13.67 23.89 5.27
CA HIS A 250 -12.78 23.12 6.13
C HIS A 250 -12.88 21.60 5.89
N HIS A 251 -14.05 21.09 5.52
CA HIS A 251 -14.21 19.69 5.13
C HIS A 251 -13.52 19.40 3.80
N LEU A 252 -13.54 20.33 2.84
CA LEU A 252 -12.87 20.15 1.54
C LEU A 252 -11.36 19.94 1.69
N VAL A 253 -10.69 20.73 2.54
CA VAL A 253 -9.23 20.58 2.77
C VAL A 253 -8.89 19.25 3.45
N SER A 254 -9.85 18.61 4.11
CA SER A 254 -9.66 17.25 4.60
C SER A 254 -9.59 16.23 3.47
N HIS A 255 -10.22 16.49 2.31
CA HIS A 255 -10.29 15.58 1.15
C HIS A 255 -9.28 15.94 0.04
N MET A 256 -8.67 17.13 0.07
CA MET A 256 -7.68 17.55 -0.92
C MET A 256 -6.72 18.59 -0.34
N SER A 257 -5.55 18.78 -0.95
CA SER A 257 -4.64 19.84 -0.51
C SER A 257 -5.19 21.24 -0.82
N CYS A 258 -4.67 22.27 -0.14
CA CYS A 258 -4.98 23.66 -0.48
C CYS A 258 -4.62 24.02 -1.94
N ARG A 259 -3.60 23.37 -2.51
CA ARG A 259 -3.18 23.62 -3.90
C ARG A 259 -4.16 23.00 -4.88
N SER A 260 -4.58 21.76 -4.63
CA SER A 260 -5.62 21.10 -5.40
C SER A 260 -6.96 21.84 -5.32
N LEU A 261 -7.34 22.31 -4.12
CA LEU A 261 -8.54 23.12 -3.95
C LEU A 261 -8.47 24.41 -4.77
N ARG A 262 -7.35 25.14 -4.69
CA ARG A 262 -7.12 26.36 -5.49
C ARG A 262 -7.19 26.07 -6.98
N PHE A 263 -6.58 24.97 -7.43
CA PHE A 263 -6.64 24.53 -8.82
C PHE A 263 -8.07 24.25 -9.27
N LEU A 264 -8.87 23.53 -8.46
CA LEU A 264 -10.28 23.28 -8.77
C LEU A 264 -11.09 24.56 -8.84
N LEU A 265 -10.96 25.46 -7.87
CA LEU A 265 -11.65 26.75 -7.87
C LEU A 265 -11.35 27.51 -9.16
N PHE A 266 -10.07 27.68 -9.51
CA PHE A 266 -9.68 28.34 -10.75
C PHE A 266 -10.29 27.69 -12.00
N ARG A 267 -10.31 26.35 -12.07
CA ARG A 267 -10.86 25.60 -13.21
C ARG A 267 -12.37 25.70 -13.33
N LEU A 268 -13.09 25.85 -12.21
CA LEU A 268 -14.55 25.86 -12.18
C LEU A 268 -15.15 27.27 -12.24
N THR A 269 -14.48 28.26 -11.64
CA THR A 269 -14.99 29.65 -11.55
C THR A 269 -14.25 30.62 -12.47
N GLY A 270 -13.11 30.24 -13.04
CA GLY A 270 -12.26 31.11 -13.87
C GLY A 270 -11.63 32.28 -13.11
N THR A 271 -11.72 32.29 -11.78
CA THR A 271 -11.29 33.40 -10.90
C THR A 271 -10.32 32.89 -9.84
N LEU A 272 -9.25 33.66 -9.59
CA LEU A 272 -8.22 33.39 -8.58
C LEU A 272 -8.48 34.18 -7.30
#